data_AF-A0A3C1VVU3-F1
#
_entry.id   AF-A0A3C1VVU3-F1
#
_cell.length_a   1.000
_cell.length_b   1.000
_cell.length_c   1.000
_cell.angle_alpha   90.00
_cell.angle_beta   90.00
_cell.angle_gamma   90.00
#
_symmetry.space_group_name_H-M   'P 1'
#
loop_
_entity.id
_entity.type
_entity.pdbx_description
1 polymer ?
#
loop_
_entity_poly.entity_id
_entity_poly.type
_entity_poly.pdbx_seq_one_letter_code
_entity_poly.pdbx_strand_id
1 'polypeptide(L)'
;MSGSLFGGASWGKEYKDKLAHDFAHVAAFDGHTTSLPVSSNNISLDPEVQDKFGRPAIRTTYMDHPDDLATMRWFLDKTTELMEAAGASNIVGDYPENGQEGNVHLLGTCRMGNDSDSSVVDASHRAHDVPNLFMCDGSSMVTSGRGQPTMTIMAMAFRAADLINQAAQRNEI
;
A
#
# COMPACT_ATOMS: atom_id res chain seq x y z
N MET A 1 5.86 -20.53 7.37
CA MET A 1 6.23 -21.93 7.04
C MET A 1 6.74 -21.96 5.61
N SER A 2 7.99 -22.37 5.36
CA SER A 2 8.54 -22.51 4.01
C SER A 2 8.12 -23.83 3.38
N GLY A 3 6.87 -23.93 2.95
CA GLY A 3 6.41 -24.99 2.06
C GLY A 3 6.47 -24.50 0.62
N SER A 4 6.98 -25.34 -0.30
CA SER A 4 6.69 -25.19 -1.73
C SER A 4 5.21 -24.86 -1.92
N LEU A 5 4.86 -23.98 -2.88
CA LEU A 5 3.47 -23.61 -3.21
C LEU A 5 2.56 -24.85 -3.39
N PHE A 6 3.15 -25.99 -3.75
CA PHE A 6 2.47 -27.25 -3.99
C PHE A 6 2.57 -28.26 -2.84
N GLY A 7 3.44 -28.05 -1.84
CA GLY A 7 3.80 -29.05 -0.83
C GLY A 7 4.56 -30.26 -1.43
N GLY A 8 4.97 -31.22 -0.59
CA GLY A 8 5.61 -32.47 -1.03
C GLY A 8 7.08 -32.34 -1.44
N ALA A 9 7.57 -33.29 -2.26
CA ALA A 9 8.96 -33.35 -2.69
C ALA A 9 9.41 -32.06 -3.41
N SER A 10 10.63 -31.60 -3.16
CA SER A 10 11.21 -30.37 -3.75
C SER A 10 12.14 -30.63 -4.93
N TRP A 11 12.41 -31.89 -5.27
CA TRP A 11 13.27 -32.31 -6.38
C TRP A 11 12.91 -33.72 -6.86
N GLY A 12 13.41 -34.10 -8.05
CA GLY A 12 13.28 -35.45 -8.59
C GLY A 12 12.01 -35.68 -9.41
N LYS A 13 11.72 -36.94 -9.73
CA LYS A 13 10.58 -37.32 -10.58
C LYS A 13 9.25 -36.88 -9.97
N GLU A 14 9.04 -37.15 -8.69
CA GLU A 14 7.80 -36.82 -7.97
C GLU A 14 7.50 -35.32 -8.00
N TYR A 15 8.51 -34.47 -7.76
CA TYR A 15 8.36 -33.02 -7.88
C TYR A 15 7.94 -32.59 -9.29
N LYS A 16 8.57 -33.16 -10.33
CA LYS A 16 8.23 -32.84 -11.73
C LYS A 16 6.81 -33.27 -12.10
N ASP A 17 6.41 -34.47 -11.71
CA ASP A 17 5.06 -34.99 -11.97
C ASP A 17 4.01 -34.09 -11.29
N LYS A 18 4.24 -33.71 -10.03
CA LYS A 18 3.37 -32.84 -9.25
C LYS A 18 3.29 -31.43 -9.82
N LEU A 19 4.43 -30.83 -10.18
CA LEU A 19 4.45 -29.51 -10.83
C LEU A 19 3.68 -29.53 -12.15
N ALA A 20 3.87 -30.57 -12.99
CA ALA A 20 3.19 -30.69 -14.27
C ALA A 20 1.66 -30.84 -14.11
N HIS A 21 1.22 -31.56 -13.09
CA HIS A 21 -0.20 -31.68 -12.75
C HIS A 21 -0.74 -30.35 -12.18
N ASP A 22 -0.14 -29.85 -11.10
CA ASP A 22 -0.71 -28.76 -10.30
C ASP A 22 -0.63 -27.40 -11.01
N PHE A 23 0.37 -27.14 -11.86
CA PHE A 23 0.54 -25.85 -12.52
C PHE A 23 -0.70 -25.38 -13.29
N ALA A 24 -1.47 -26.31 -13.88
CA ALA A 24 -2.71 -26.01 -14.58
C ALA A 24 -3.97 -26.01 -13.69
N HIS A 25 -3.82 -26.30 -12.39
CA HIS A 25 -4.92 -26.49 -11.43
C HIS A 25 -4.76 -25.59 -10.20
N VAL A 26 -4.09 -24.44 -10.34
CA VAL A 26 -3.98 -23.42 -9.30
C VAL A 26 -4.85 -22.22 -9.66
N ALA A 27 -5.59 -21.72 -8.67
CA ALA A 27 -6.12 -20.38 -8.63
C ALA A 27 -5.52 -19.66 -7.42
N ALA A 28 -5.36 -18.34 -7.52
CA ALA A 28 -4.85 -17.51 -6.44
C ALA A 28 -5.72 -16.27 -6.30
N PHE A 29 -5.97 -15.88 -5.05
CA PHE A 29 -6.53 -14.60 -4.69
C PHE A 29 -5.45 -13.80 -3.98
N ASP A 30 -5.27 -12.56 -4.42
CA ASP A 30 -4.47 -11.56 -3.73
C ASP A 30 -5.34 -10.33 -3.50
N GLY A 31 -5.22 -9.72 -2.32
CA GLY A 31 -6.16 -8.71 -1.84
C GLY A 31 -5.45 -7.59 -1.11
N HIS A 32 -5.71 -6.37 -1.56
CA HIS A 32 -5.34 -5.17 -0.82
C HIS A 32 -6.59 -4.65 -0.11
N THR A 33 -6.57 -4.69 1.22
CA THR A 33 -7.60 -4.05 2.04
C THR A 33 -7.27 -2.57 2.27
N THR A 34 -8.18 -1.84 2.90
CA THR A 34 -7.93 -0.46 3.30
C THR A 34 -7.10 -0.45 4.57
N SER A 35 -6.12 0.47 4.65
CA SER A 35 -5.50 0.89 5.91
C SER A 35 -6.04 2.25 6.31
N LEU A 36 -6.51 2.35 7.56
CA LEU A 36 -7.03 3.60 8.10
C LEU A 36 -5.90 4.59 8.41
N PRO A 37 -6.09 5.88 8.08
CA PRO A 37 -5.14 6.92 8.46
C PRO A 37 -5.23 7.17 9.97
N VAL A 38 -4.23 6.71 10.72
CA VAL A 38 -4.12 6.92 12.16
C VAL A 38 -2.91 7.78 12.49
N SER A 39 -3.06 8.76 13.39
CA SER A 39 -1.98 9.70 13.75
C SER A 39 -0.81 9.05 14.47
N SER A 40 -1.00 7.84 15.01
CA SER A 40 0.08 7.03 15.58
C SER A 40 1.05 6.51 14.53
N ASN A 41 0.60 6.37 13.27
CA ASN A 41 1.44 5.92 12.17
C ASN A 41 2.11 7.13 11.52
N ASN A 42 3.43 7.08 11.39
CA ASN A 42 4.21 8.19 10.86
C ASN A 42 5.53 7.71 10.26
N ILE A 43 6.09 8.59 9.43
CA ILE A 43 7.44 8.48 8.88
C ILE A 43 8.27 9.62 9.47
N SER A 44 9.41 9.28 10.06
CA SER A 44 10.40 10.26 10.54
C SER A 44 11.77 9.95 9.94
N LEU A 45 12.71 10.88 10.10
CA LEU A 45 14.11 10.65 9.79
C LEU A 45 14.84 10.14 11.03
N ASP A 46 15.66 9.11 10.86
CA ASP A 46 16.47 8.58 11.95
C ASP A 46 17.64 9.53 12.26
N PRO A 47 17.87 9.91 13.54
CA PRO A 47 18.91 10.87 13.90
C PRO A 47 20.34 10.30 13.83
N GLU A 48 20.50 8.97 13.84
CA GLU A 48 21.79 8.31 13.93
C GLU A 48 22.09 7.47 12.70
N VAL A 49 21.08 6.74 12.21
CA VAL A 49 21.22 5.86 11.06
C VAL A 49 21.16 6.67 9.77
N GLN A 50 22.14 6.48 8.91
CA GLN A 50 22.18 7.09 7.58
C GLN A 50 22.06 6.04 6.49
N ASP A 51 21.49 6.43 5.35
CA ASP A 51 21.53 5.64 4.13
C ASP A 51 22.95 5.62 3.53
N LYS A 52 23.13 4.81 2.48
CA LYS A 52 24.43 4.69 1.79
C LYS A 52 24.94 6.00 1.15
N PHE A 53 24.12 7.04 1.11
CA PHE A 53 24.45 8.36 0.56
C PHE A 53 24.65 9.41 1.66
N GLY A 54 24.68 9.01 2.94
CA GLY A 54 24.89 9.91 4.07
C GLY A 54 23.66 10.75 4.45
N ARG A 55 22.47 10.40 3.96
CA ARG A 55 21.21 11.05 4.35
C ARG A 55 20.61 10.31 5.54
N PRO A 56 19.94 10.99 6.49
CA PRO A 56 19.17 10.32 7.53
C PRO A 56 18.27 9.23 6.96
N ALA A 57 18.35 8.02 7.51
CA ALA A 57 17.54 6.89 7.09
C ALA A 57 16.06 7.13 7.43
N ILE A 58 15.16 6.51 6.67
CA ILE A 58 13.74 6.55 6.97
C ILE A 58 13.47 5.67 8.19
N ARG A 59 12.77 6.22 9.19
CA ARG A 59 12.25 5.49 10.34
C ARG A 59 10.73 5.45 10.26
N THR A 60 10.20 4.25 10.05
CA THR A 60 8.77 3.99 9.96
C THR A 60 8.23 3.57 11.33
N THR A 61 7.22 4.28 11.82
CA THR A 61 6.39 3.83 12.95
C THR A 61 5.02 3.48 12.39
N TYR A 62 4.66 2.20 12.46
CA TYR A 62 3.44 1.70 11.87
C TYR A 62 2.86 0.55 12.70
N MET A 63 1.55 0.57 12.86
CA MET A 63 0.76 -0.54 13.37
C MET A 63 -0.58 -0.53 12.63
N ASP A 64 -1.03 -1.69 12.16
CA ASP A 64 -2.36 -1.81 11.56
C ASP A 64 -3.44 -1.48 12.59
N HIS A 65 -4.50 -0.80 12.16
CA HIS A 65 -5.68 -0.61 12.99
C HIS A 65 -6.43 -1.95 13.13
N PRO A 66 -7.14 -2.23 14.26
CA PRO A 66 -7.93 -3.45 14.41
C PRO A 66 -8.92 -3.70 13.25
N ASP A 67 -9.50 -2.65 12.68
CA ASP A 67 -10.38 -2.76 11.50
C ASP A 67 -9.64 -3.15 10.22
N ASP A 68 -8.37 -2.78 10.08
CA ASP A 68 -7.54 -3.18 8.94
C ASP A 68 -7.34 -4.70 8.98
N LEU A 69 -6.97 -5.23 10.15
CA LEU A 69 -6.82 -6.67 10.41
C LEU A 69 -8.15 -7.44 10.26
N ALA A 70 -9.25 -6.88 10.76
CA ALA A 70 -10.58 -7.47 10.62
C ALA A 70 -10.98 -7.57 9.14
N THR A 71 -10.67 -6.57 8.34
CA THR A 71 -10.94 -6.57 6.90
C THR A 71 -10.07 -7.61 6.17
N MET A 72 -8.80 -7.76 6.54
CA MET A 72 -7.91 -8.78 5.96
C MET A 72 -8.39 -10.20 6.30
N ARG A 73 -8.78 -10.43 7.56
CA ARG A 73 -9.38 -11.71 7.98
C ARG A 73 -10.64 -12.01 7.19
N TRP A 74 -11.54 -11.04 7.07
CA TRP A 74 -12.76 -11.21 6.28
C TRP A 74 -12.46 -11.56 4.81
N PHE A 75 -11.44 -10.92 4.22
CA PHE A 75 -11.01 -11.23 2.86
C PHE A 75 -10.48 -12.67 2.72
N LEU A 76 -9.67 -13.14 3.69
CA LEU A 76 -9.21 -14.53 3.72
C LEU A 76 -10.38 -15.51 3.86
N ASP A 77 -11.32 -15.24 4.76
CA ASP A 77 -12.51 -16.09 4.97
C ASP A 77 -13.34 -16.20 3.67
N LYS A 78 -13.54 -15.07 2.98
CA LYS A 78 -14.31 -15.03 1.72
C LYS A 78 -13.62 -15.71 0.55
N THR A 79 -12.30 -15.53 0.42
CA THR A 79 -11.54 -16.19 -0.64
C THR A 79 -11.44 -17.70 -0.40
N THR A 80 -11.38 -18.13 0.86
CA THR A 80 -11.48 -19.55 1.24
C THR A 80 -12.82 -20.15 0.82
N GLU A 81 -13.94 -19.49 1.14
CA GLU A 81 -15.29 -19.91 0.72
C GLU A 81 -15.41 -20.06 -0.81
N LEU A 82 -14.83 -19.12 -1.57
CA LEU A 82 -14.81 -19.17 -3.03
C LEU A 82 -13.97 -20.34 -3.57
N MET A 83 -12.82 -20.62 -2.96
CA MET A 83 -11.96 -21.73 -3.36
C MET A 83 -12.61 -23.09 -3.07
N GLU A 84 -13.29 -23.23 -1.92
CA GLU A 84 -14.09 -24.41 -1.59
C GLU A 84 -15.21 -24.63 -2.62
N ALA A 85 -15.95 -23.57 -2.94
CA ALA A 85 -17.02 -23.62 -3.94
C ALA A 85 -16.49 -23.96 -5.35
N ALA A 86 -15.25 -23.57 -5.67
CA ALA A 86 -14.58 -23.93 -6.92
C ALA A 86 -14.07 -25.38 -6.96
N GLY A 87 -14.19 -26.13 -5.86
CA GLY A 87 -13.74 -27.52 -5.75
C GLY A 87 -12.24 -27.67 -5.50
N ALA A 88 -11.60 -26.66 -4.90
CA ALA A 88 -10.18 -26.75 -4.54
C ALA A 88 -9.93 -27.94 -3.61
N SER A 89 -8.97 -28.79 -3.98
CA SER A 89 -8.57 -29.96 -3.19
C SER A 89 -7.54 -29.64 -2.09
N ASN A 90 -6.91 -28.47 -2.17
CA ASN A 90 -5.99 -27.93 -1.18
C ASN A 90 -6.10 -26.41 -1.18
N ILE A 91 -6.25 -25.80 0.00
CA ILE A 91 -6.36 -24.36 0.17
C ILE A 91 -5.29 -23.93 1.16
N VAL A 92 -4.47 -22.95 0.74
CA VAL A 92 -3.45 -22.33 1.56
C VAL A 92 -3.62 -20.83 1.43
N GLY A 93 -3.69 -20.14 2.56
CA GLY A 93 -3.78 -18.70 2.62
C GLY A 93 -3.44 -18.22 4.03
N ASP A 94 -2.94 -17.00 4.12
CA ASP A 94 -2.67 -16.32 5.36
C ASP A 94 -3.01 -14.83 5.21
N TYR A 95 -3.02 -14.15 6.35
CA TYR A 95 -2.99 -12.70 6.43
C TYR A 95 -2.09 -12.33 7.62
N PRO A 96 -1.55 -11.11 7.65
CA PRO A 96 -0.60 -10.70 8.69
C PRO A 96 -1.32 -10.40 10.00
N GLU A 97 -1.71 -11.45 10.73
CA GLU A 97 -2.52 -11.33 11.97
C GLU A 97 -1.86 -10.46 13.05
N ASN A 98 -0.52 -10.40 13.04
CA ASN A 98 0.29 -9.64 13.99
C ASN A 98 0.78 -8.30 13.42
N GLY A 99 0.18 -7.83 12.34
CA GLY A 99 0.54 -6.60 11.65
C GLY A 99 1.51 -6.81 10.47
N GLN A 100 1.46 -5.87 9.53
CA GLN A 100 2.26 -5.85 8.32
C GLN A 100 3.69 -5.37 8.59
N GLU A 101 4.65 -6.07 7.99
CA GLU A 101 6.08 -5.66 8.03
C GLU A 101 6.46 -4.76 6.83
N GLY A 102 5.60 -4.66 5.82
CA GLY A 102 5.80 -3.81 4.65
C GLY A 102 4.81 -4.08 3.52
N ASN A 103 4.62 -3.09 2.64
CA ASN A 103 3.77 -3.21 1.45
C ASN A 103 4.28 -2.24 0.34
N VAL A 104 3.73 -2.35 -0.87
CA VAL A 104 4.12 -1.56 -2.05
C VAL A 104 3.33 -0.25 -2.19
N HIS A 105 2.20 -0.09 -1.51
CA HIS A 105 1.37 1.12 -1.57
C HIS A 105 1.56 2.01 -0.34
N LEU A 106 2.59 2.86 -0.37
CA LEU A 106 2.88 3.84 0.68
C LEU A 106 2.16 5.17 0.42
N LEU A 107 1.27 5.57 1.32
CA LEU A 107 0.33 6.67 1.10
C LEU A 107 0.25 7.60 2.33
N GLY A 108 -0.18 8.84 2.13
CA GLY A 108 -0.57 9.77 3.21
C GLY A 108 0.55 10.47 3.99
N THR A 109 1.81 10.29 3.62
CA THR A 109 2.96 10.90 4.34
C THR A 109 3.03 12.42 4.22
N CYS A 110 2.42 13.01 3.20
CA CYS A 110 2.28 14.46 2.99
C CYS A 110 0.82 14.79 2.67
N ARG A 111 -0.11 14.27 3.48
CA ARG A 111 -1.55 14.28 3.19
C ARG A 111 -2.10 15.67 2.89
N MET A 112 -3.08 15.71 1.98
CA MET A 112 -3.92 16.88 1.77
C MET A 112 -4.80 17.20 2.99
N GLY A 113 -5.13 18.47 3.18
CA GLY A 113 -6.11 18.93 4.16
C GLY A 113 -6.30 20.44 4.15
N ASN A 114 -7.36 20.91 4.81
CA ASN A 114 -7.67 22.34 4.90
C ASN A 114 -7.00 23.03 6.11
N ASP A 115 -6.38 22.24 6.99
CA ASP A 115 -5.81 22.68 8.25
C ASP A 115 -4.31 22.36 8.26
N SER A 116 -3.47 23.40 8.36
CA SER A 116 -2.01 23.27 8.36
C SER A 116 -1.46 22.52 9.57
N ASP A 117 -2.18 22.50 10.70
CA ASP A 117 -1.73 21.79 11.90
C ASP A 117 -1.87 20.27 11.77
N SER A 118 -2.66 19.80 10.80
CA SER A 118 -2.94 18.39 10.60
C SER A 118 -2.69 17.90 9.17
N SER A 119 -2.21 18.74 8.26
CA SER A 119 -1.93 18.37 6.86
C SER A 119 -0.74 19.13 6.31
N VAL A 120 -0.16 18.62 5.21
CA VAL A 120 1.08 19.19 4.65
C VAL A 120 0.80 20.06 3.43
N VAL A 121 -0.16 19.65 2.61
CA VAL A 121 -0.61 20.41 1.43
C VAL A 121 -2.10 20.67 1.50
N ASP A 122 -2.55 21.71 0.81
CA ASP A 122 -3.96 21.98 0.59
C ASP A 122 -4.57 21.10 -0.52
N ALA A 123 -5.86 21.28 -0.80
CA ALA A 123 -6.57 20.55 -1.85
C ALA A 123 -6.11 20.88 -3.29
N SER A 124 -5.20 21.83 -3.46
CA SER A 124 -4.54 22.18 -4.71
C SER A 124 -3.13 21.61 -4.84
N HIS A 125 -2.71 20.75 -3.90
CA HIS A 125 -1.36 20.18 -3.79
C HIS A 125 -0.28 21.19 -3.38
N ARG A 126 -0.66 22.39 -2.92
CA ARG A 126 0.26 23.45 -2.50
C ARG A 126 0.62 23.28 -1.02
N ALA A 127 1.90 23.37 -0.69
CA ALA A 127 2.34 23.32 0.71
C ALA A 127 1.78 24.53 1.49
N HIS A 128 1.31 24.29 2.71
CA HIS A 128 0.78 25.37 3.56
C HIS A 128 1.86 26.40 3.92
N ASP A 129 3.09 25.95 4.16
CA ASP A 129 4.18 26.80 4.66
C ASP A 129 4.98 27.50 3.55
N VAL A 130 4.91 26.99 2.31
CA VAL A 130 5.77 27.44 1.21
C VAL A 130 4.92 27.66 -0.05
N PRO A 131 4.61 28.93 -0.40
CA PRO A 131 3.68 29.24 -1.48
C PRO A 131 4.08 28.71 -2.86
N ASN A 132 5.36 28.46 -3.18
CA ASN A 132 5.75 27.95 -4.50
C ASN A 132 6.18 26.47 -4.49
N LEU A 133 5.82 25.74 -3.43
CA LEU A 133 6.11 24.31 -3.30
C LEU A 133 4.82 23.49 -3.47
N PHE A 134 4.88 22.47 -4.32
CA PHE A 134 3.77 21.57 -4.60
C PHE A 134 4.21 20.12 -4.46
N MET A 135 3.33 19.26 -3.93
CA MET A 135 3.59 17.82 -3.78
C MET A 135 2.40 17.00 -4.29
N CYS A 136 2.67 16.12 -5.26
CA CYS A 136 1.64 15.28 -5.87
C CYS A 136 2.16 13.87 -6.15
N ASP A 137 1.92 12.97 -5.20
CA ASP A 137 2.08 11.53 -5.34
C ASP A 137 1.16 10.81 -4.32
N GLY A 138 1.43 9.54 -4.02
CA GLY A 138 0.68 8.78 -3.01
C GLY A 138 0.69 9.40 -1.61
N SER A 139 1.72 10.17 -1.26
CA SER A 139 1.83 10.91 0.00
C SER A 139 0.69 11.90 0.22
N SER A 140 0.14 12.46 -0.86
CA SER A 140 -0.94 13.46 -0.80
C SER A 140 -2.33 12.84 -0.53
N MET A 141 -2.47 11.52 -0.67
CA MET A 141 -3.74 10.82 -0.47
C MET A 141 -4.12 10.80 1.02
N VAL A 142 -5.38 11.13 1.34
CA VAL A 142 -5.89 11.14 2.73
C VAL A 142 -6.40 9.76 3.17
N THR A 143 -6.75 8.91 2.22
CA THR A 143 -7.22 7.54 2.45
C THR A 143 -6.54 6.59 1.47
N SER A 144 -6.27 5.36 1.89
CA SER A 144 -5.62 4.36 1.04
C SER A 144 -6.49 3.87 -0.13
N GLY A 145 -7.81 4.04 -0.06
CA GLY A 145 -8.74 3.55 -1.08
C GLY A 145 -8.89 2.02 -1.03
N ARG A 146 -9.39 1.43 -2.13
CA ARG A 146 -9.59 -0.03 -2.28
C ARG A 146 -8.90 -0.62 -3.51
N GLY A 147 -8.20 0.20 -4.29
CA GLY A 147 -7.57 -0.20 -5.54
C GLY A 147 -6.13 0.28 -5.60
N GLN A 148 -5.43 -0.11 -6.65
CA GLN A 148 -4.06 0.34 -6.89
C GLN A 148 -4.04 1.87 -7.07
N PRO A 149 -3.17 2.60 -6.35
CA PRO A 149 -3.26 4.06 -6.24
C PRO A 149 -2.76 4.79 -7.49
N THR A 150 -1.98 4.14 -8.36
CA THR A 150 -1.28 4.78 -9.48
C THR A 150 -2.20 5.59 -10.40
N MET A 151 -3.37 5.06 -10.76
CA MET A 151 -4.31 5.80 -11.61
C MET A 151 -4.89 7.03 -10.90
N THR A 152 -5.17 6.93 -9.60
CA THR A 152 -5.61 8.07 -8.79
C THR A 152 -4.50 9.12 -8.67
N ILE A 153 -3.25 8.68 -8.46
CA ILE A 153 -2.07 9.56 -8.43
C ILE A 153 -1.91 10.30 -9.76
N MET A 154 -2.04 9.61 -10.90
CA MET A 154 -1.98 10.26 -12.21
C MET A 154 -3.11 11.28 -12.40
N ALA A 155 -4.33 10.94 -11.99
CA ALA A 155 -5.46 11.88 -12.06
C ALA A 155 -5.23 13.13 -11.20
N MET A 156 -4.71 12.95 -9.97
CA MET A 156 -4.31 14.07 -9.10
C MET A 156 -3.18 14.89 -9.71
N ALA A 157 -2.20 14.26 -10.37
CA ALA A 157 -1.10 14.96 -11.03
C ALA A 157 -1.59 15.86 -12.18
N PHE A 158 -2.51 15.38 -13.02
CA PHE A 158 -3.14 16.22 -14.06
C PHE A 158 -3.89 17.40 -13.46
N ARG A 159 -4.69 17.16 -12.41
CA ARG A 159 -5.40 18.22 -11.69
C ARG A 159 -4.44 19.24 -11.07
N ALA A 160 -3.38 18.78 -10.42
CA ALA A 160 -2.38 19.64 -9.80
C ALA A 160 -1.68 20.51 -10.85
N ALA A 161 -1.30 19.94 -11.99
CA ALA A 161 -0.69 20.67 -13.10
C ALA A 161 -1.60 21.79 -13.63
N ASP A 162 -2.90 21.53 -13.81
CA ASP A 162 -3.86 22.55 -14.22
C ASP A 162 -3.97 23.69 -13.20
N LEU A 163 -4.02 23.37 -11.90
CA LEU A 163 -4.10 24.36 -10.83
C LEU A 163 -2.82 25.20 -10.72
N ILE A 164 -1.65 24.57 -10.87
CA ILE A 164 -0.35 25.26 -10.91
C ILE A 164 -0.32 26.24 -12.10
N ASN A 165 -0.73 25.79 -13.29
CA ASN A 165 -0.77 26.66 -14.47
C ASN A 165 -1.70 27.86 -14.27
N GLN A 166 -2.88 27.63 -13.69
CA GLN A 166 -3.82 28.72 -13.38
C GLN A 166 -3.26 29.71 -12.34
N ALA A 167 -2.57 29.23 -11.30
CA ALA A 167 -1.91 30.08 -10.31
C ALA A 167 -0.79 30.93 -10.95
N ALA A 168 0.01 30.33 -11.83
CA ALA A 168 1.05 31.05 -12.57
C ALA A 168 0.45 32.14 -13.49
N GLN A 169 -0.64 31.85 -14.20
CA GLN A 169 -1.35 32.85 -15.02
C GLN A 169 -1.88 34.05 -14.21
N ARG A 170 -2.16 33.83 -12.91
CA ARG A 170 -2.58 34.89 -11.97
C ARG A 170 -1.40 35.58 -11.27
N ASN A 171 -0.15 35.20 -11.55
CA ASN A 171 1.06 35.62 -10.83
C ASN A 171 1.01 35.33 -9.33
N GLU A 172 0.41 34.20 -8.94
CA GLU A 172 0.36 33.72 -7.55
C GLU A 172 1.53 32.80 -7.18
N ILE A 173 2.32 32.39 -8.18
CA ILE A 173 3.59 31.62 -8.09
C ILE A 173 4.56 32.08 -9.18
#